data_AF-A0A165XK23-F1
#
_entry.id   AF-A0A165XK23-F1
#
_cell.length_a   1.000
_cell.length_b   1.000
_cell.length_c   1.000
_cell.angle_alpha   90.00
_cell.angle_beta   90.00
_cell.angle_gamma   90.00
#
_symmetry.space_group_name_H-M   'P 1'
#
loop_
_entity.id
_entity.type
_entity.pdbx_description
1 polymer ?
#
loop_
_entity_poly.entity_id
_entity_poly.type
_entity_poly.pdbx_seq_one_letter_code
_entity_poly.pdbx_strand_id
1 'polypeptide(L)'
;MVAEEMTEAGHSVEVEKIILGRQYAIDEWLGEAYLAICSREQWLSKEEGMRMKKEDIIEISAIRHQKFGQGVQPNNAPPLLIADVCARFGLAAPSASVNPPLPVASAESDSISHPDVYGGLDGSNLAPLTHGTGTAAPAEEPVIFAEELKSDAGIKAAAEIKRTQRAKEKELTNCALHAYYSSSAYANTASGTLWDRSMANEAIKEVQKEEYSQSLRDFIATYISENSQSMSP
;
A
#
# COMPACT_ATOMS: atom_id res chain seq x y z
N MET A 1 -0.99 -37.34 -15.17
CA MET A 1 -0.70 -35.90 -15.04
C MET A 1 -1.79 -35.07 -15.73
N VAL A 2 -3.07 -35.32 -15.39
CA VAL A 2 -4.25 -34.62 -15.96
C VAL A 2 -5.33 -34.43 -14.88
N ALA A 3 -5.28 -35.18 -13.77
CA ALA A 3 -6.25 -35.06 -12.68
C ALA A 3 -6.00 -33.86 -11.74
N GLU A 4 -4.79 -33.31 -11.71
CA GLU A 4 -4.46 -32.17 -10.83
C GLU A 4 -4.94 -30.84 -11.40
N GLU A 5 -4.98 -30.72 -12.74
CA GLU A 5 -5.35 -29.48 -13.45
C GLU A 5 -6.86 -29.22 -13.46
N MET A 6 -7.71 -30.27 -13.40
CA MET A 6 -9.17 -30.10 -13.30
C MET A 6 -9.67 -29.74 -11.90
N THR A 7 -8.80 -29.85 -10.87
CA THR A 7 -9.18 -29.55 -9.47
C THR A 7 -8.87 -28.10 -9.09
N GLU A 8 -7.94 -27.43 -9.79
CA GLU A 8 -7.61 -26.03 -9.54
C GLU A 8 -8.71 -25.06 -10.00
N ALA A 9 -9.43 -25.41 -11.08
CA ALA A 9 -10.53 -24.61 -11.60
C ALA A 9 -11.73 -24.52 -10.63
N GLY A 10 -11.99 -25.54 -9.82
CA GLY A 10 -13.10 -25.55 -8.86
C GLY A 10 -12.87 -24.60 -7.67
N HIS A 11 -11.62 -24.53 -7.17
CA HIS A 11 -11.29 -23.73 -5.99
C HIS A 11 -11.31 -22.22 -6.25
N SER A 12 -10.95 -21.79 -7.47
CA SER A 12 -11.05 -20.36 -7.83
C SER A 12 -12.50 -19.89 -7.93
N VAL A 13 -13.43 -20.76 -8.34
CA VAL A 13 -14.84 -20.40 -8.52
C VAL A 13 -15.50 -20.00 -7.19
N GLU A 14 -15.20 -20.71 -6.10
CA GLU A 14 -15.75 -20.38 -4.78
C GLU A 14 -15.22 -19.04 -4.25
N VAL A 15 -13.92 -18.79 -4.44
CA VAL A 15 -13.28 -17.53 -4.07
C VAL A 15 -13.85 -16.37 -4.89
N GLU A 16 -14.04 -16.56 -6.19
CA GLU A 16 -14.67 -15.57 -7.07
C GLU A 16 -16.12 -15.27 -6.65
N LYS A 17 -16.90 -16.29 -6.29
CA LYS A 17 -18.26 -16.10 -5.76
C LYS A 17 -18.27 -15.27 -4.48
N ILE A 18 -17.29 -15.46 -3.60
CA ILE A 18 -17.18 -14.64 -2.39
C ILE A 18 -16.82 -13.19 -2.73
N ILE A 19 -15.82 -12.99 -3.58
CA ILE A 19 -15.37 -11.65 -3.97
C ILE A 19 -16.52 -10.89 -4.63
N LEU A 20 -17.14 -11.48 -5.65
CA LEU A 20 -18.25 -10.87 -6.38
C LEU A 20 -19.50 -10.74 -5.50
N GLY A 21 -19.82 -11.74 -4.69
CA GLY A 21 -20.95 -11.70 -3.78
C GLY A 21 -20.83 -10.58 -2.75
N ARG A 22 -19.63 -10.35 -2.19
CA ARG A 22 -19.38 -9.21 -1.28
C ARG A 22 -19.34 -7.87 -1.99
N GLN A 23 -18.85 -7.83 -3.23
CA GLN A 23 -18.77 -6.60 -4.03
C GLN A 23 -20.16 -6.10 -4.44
N TYR A 24 -21.06 -7.02 -4.79
CA TYR A 24 -22.40 -6.71 -5.28
C TYR A 24 -23.51 -6.99 -4.26
N ALA A 25 -23.17 -7.35 -3.01
CA ALA A 25 -24.11 -7.69 -1.94
C ALA A 25 -25.10 -8.82 -2.31
N ILE A 26 -24.58 -9.90 -2.90
CA ILE A 26 -25.35 -11.09 -3.30
C ILE A 26 -25.17 -12.19 -2.25
N ASP A 27 -25.93 -12.10 -1.15
CA ASP A 27 -25.80 -13.01 0.00
C ASP A 27 -26.11 -14.48 -0.34
N GLU A 28 -26.97 -14.72 -1.35
CA GLU A 28 -27.34 -16.06 -1.83
C GLU A 28 -26.13 -16.87 -2.30
N TRP A 29 -25.07 -16.21 -2.79
CA TRP A 29 -23.85 -16.88 -3.25
C TRP A 29 -22.87 -17.16 -2.12
N LEU A 30 -22.94 -16.36 -1.06
CA LEU A 30 -21.92 -16.31 -0.02
C LEU A 30 -21.99 -17.52 0.90
N GLY A 31 -23.19 -17.95 1.32
CA GLY A 31 -23.36 -19.05 2.27
C GLY A 31 -22.73 -20.35 1.78
N GLU A 32 -23.10 -20.79 0.58
CA GLU A 32 -22.57 -22.01 -0.05
C GLU A 32 -21.08 -21.89 -0.37
N ALA A 33 -20.63 -20.71 -0.84
CA ALA A 33 -19.22 -20.50 -1.17
C ALA A 33 -18.31 -20.51 0.07
N TYR A 34 -18.72 -19.87 1.17
CA TYR A 34 -17.98 -19.94 2.43
C TYR A 34 -17.98 -21.36 3.00
N LEU A 35 -19.11 -22.08 2.91
CA LEU A 35 -19.19 -23.46 3.37
C LEU A 35 -18.20 -24.36 2.61
N ALA A 36 -18.12 -24.21 1.29
CA ALA A 36 -17.20 -24.97 0.45
C ALA A 36 -15.73 -24.68 0.82
N ILE A 37 -15.35 -23.41 0.96
CA ILE A 37 -13.98 -23.02 1.35
C ILE A 37 -13.63 -23.43 2.78
N CYS A 38 -14.57 -23.39 3.71
CA CYS A 38 -14.34 -23.87 5.07
C CYS A 38 -14.21 -25.40 5.11
N SER A 39 -14.84 -26.10 4.16
CA SER A 39 -14.90 -27.55 4.14
C SER A 39 -13.75 -28.21 3.38
N ARG A 40 -13.14 -27.52 2.42
CA ARG A 40 -12.04 -28.06 1.59
C ARG A 40 -10.80 -28.43 2.40
N GLU A 41 -10.01 -29.39 1.95
CA GLU A 41 -8.78 -29.79 2.63
C GLU A 41 -7.63 -28.79 2.40
N GLN A 42 -7.60 -28.17 1.22
CA GLN A 42 -6.57 -27.23 0.81
C GLN A 42 -6.69 -25.85 1.48
N TRP A 43 -5.57 -25.29 1.93
CA TRP A 43 -5.50 -23.94 2.47
C TRP A 43 -5.73 -22.87 1.39
N LEU A 44 -6.02 -21.64 1.82
CA LEU A 44 -6.03 -20.49 0.91
C LEU A 44 -4.66 -20.31 0.27
N SER A 45 -4.63 -20.26 -1.05
CA SER A 45 -3.42 -19.88 -1.78
C SER A 45 -3.10 -18.40 -1.51
N LYS A 46 -1.86 -18.01 -1.75
CA LYS A 46 -1.44 -16.61 -1.58
C LYS A 46 -2.27 -15.67 -2.46
N GLU A 47 -2.56 -16.09 -3.68
CA GLU A 47 -3.35 -15.31 -4.64
C GLU A 47 -4.82 -15.20 -4.21
N GLU A 48 -5.44 -16.29 -3.73
CA GLU A 48 -6.80 -16.26 -3.17
C GLU A 48 -6.87 -15.29 -1.98
N GLY A 49 -5.93 -15.40 -1.04
CA GLY A 49 -5.86 -14.53 0.14
C GLY A 49 -5.61 -13.06 -0.20
N MET A 50 -4.90 -12.74 -1.29
CA MET A 50 -4.72 -11.36 -1.72
C MET A 50 -6.00 -10.74 -2.30
N ARG A 51 -6.87 -11.56 -2.89
CA ARG A 51 -8.12 -11.10 -3.53
C ARG A 51 -9.30 -11.02 -2.55
N MET A 52 -9.27 -11.75 -1.45
CA MET A 52 -10.36 -11.78 -0.45
C MET A 52 -10.22 -10.68 0.62
N LYS A 53 -11.34 -10.32 1.26
CA LYS A 53 -11.32 -9.40 2.41
C LYS A 53 -10.63 -10.07 3.60
N LYS A 54 -9.84 -9.29 4.36
CA LYS A 54 -9.08 -9.81 5.52
C LYS A 54 -10.00 -10.42 6.58
N GLU A 55 -11.18 -9.84 6.81
CA GLU A 55 -12.17 -10.34 7.76
C GLU A 55 -12.63 -11.75 7.39
N ASP A 56 -12.89 -11.98 6.10
CA ASP A 56 -13.31 -13.28 5.60
C ASP A 56 -12.19 -14.32 5.76
N ILE A 57 -10.94 -13.95 5.47
CA ILE A 57 -9.77 -14.83 5.61
C ILE A 57 -9.57 -15.25 7.07
N ILE A 58 -9.69 -14.29 8.00
CA ILE A 58 -9.57 -14.55 9.43
C ILE A 58 -10.65 -15.55 9.87
N GLU A 59 -11.90 -15.33 9.48
CA GLU A 59 -13.01 -16.20 9.89
C GLU A 59 -12.90 -17.60 9.27
N ILE A 60 -12.55 -17.70 7.98
CA ILE A 60 -12.25 -18.97 7.31
C ILE A 60 -11.15 -19.71 8.06
N SER A 61 -10.07 -19.02 8.43
CA SER A 61 -8.95 -19.64 9.16
C SER A 61 -9.37 -20.13 10.55
N ALA A 62 -10.22 -19.38 11.26
CA ALA A 62 -10.73 -19.76 12.57
C ALA A 62 -11.62 -21.00 12.49
N ILE A 63 -12.53 -21.04 11.51
CA ILE A 63 -13.41 -22.20 11.27
C ILE A 63 -12.58 -23.44 10.93
N ARG A 64 -11.61 -23.32 10.02
CA ARG A 64 -10.73 -24.43 9.62
C ARG A 64 -9.87 -24.91 10.77
N HIS A 65 -9.34 -24.00 11.58
CA HIS A 65 -8.53 -24.37 12.75
C HIS A 65 -9.36 -25.12 13.79
N GLN A 66 -10.63 -24.76 13.99
CA GLN A 66 -11.54 -25.52 14.84
C GLN A 66 -11.81 -26.93 14.28
N LYS A 67 -11.96 -27.06 12.96
CA LYS A 67 -12.25 -28.33 12.28
C LYS A 67 -11.06 -29.29 12.23
N PHE A 68 -9.86 -28.78 11.98
CA PHE A 68 -8.66 -29.59 11.70
C PHE A 68 -7.56 -29.49 12.77
N GLY A 69 -7.60 -28.48 13.65
CA GLY A 69 -6.55 -28.19 14.63
C GLY A 69 -6.74 -28.84 15.99
N GLN A 70 -7.94 -29.36 16.29
CA GLN A 70 -8.13 -30.22 17.45
C GLN A 70 -7.82 -31.65 17.02
N GLY A 71 -6.92 -32.34 17.72
CA GLY A 71 -6.64 -33.78 17.54
C GLY A 71 -7.83 -34.71 17.84
N VAL A 72 -9.06 -34.19 17.76
CA VAL A 72 -10.31 -34.90 17.72
C VAL A 72 -10.38 -35.58 16.37
N GLN A 73 -10.39 -36.91 16.38
CA GLN A 73 -10.56 -37.73 15.19
C GLN A 73 -11.72 -37.20 14.33
N PRO A 74 -11.56 -37.10 13.00
CA PRO A 74 -12.54 -36.52 12.08
C PRO A 74 -13.93 -37.19 12.12
N ASN A 75 -14.07 -38.32 12.81
CA ASN A 75 -15.33 -39.06 12.97
C ASN A 75 -16.28 -38.50 14.05
N ASN A 76 -15.88 -37.56 14.89
CA ASN A 76 -16.72 -37.05 16.00
C ASN A 76 -17.03 -35.54 15.94
N ALA A 77 -16.52 -34.81 14.95
CA ALA A 77 -16.83 -33.39 14.79
C ALA A 77 -18.20 -33.24 14.10
N PRO A 78 -19.12 -32.40 14.64
CA PRO A 78 -20.36 -32.09 13.95
C PRO A 78 -20.11 -31.56 12.54
N PRO A 79 -20.88 -31.99 11.52
CA PRO A 79 -20.80 -31.43 10.18
C PRO A 79 -20.97 -29.92 10.23
N LEU A 80 -20.16 -29.21 9.46
CA LEU A 80 -20.26 -27.76 9.31
C LEU A 80 -21.59 -27.43 8.61
N LEU A 81 -22.53 -26.80 9.33
CA LEU A 81 -23.83 -26.45 8.76
C LEU A 81 -23.77 -25.08 8.09
N ILE A 82 -24.49 -24.91 6.98
CA ILE A 82 -24.55 -23.64 6.26
C ILE A 82 -25.08 -22.49 7.14
N ALA A 83 -26.03 -22.77 8.04
CA ALA A 83 -26.57 -21.77 8.96
C ALA A 83 -25.49 -21.23 9.92
N ASP A 84 -24.60 -22.10 10.41
CA ASP A 84 -23.49 -21.72 11.30
C ASP A 84 -22.46 -20.86 10.54
N VAL A 85 -22.14 -21.24 9.30
CA VAL A 85 -21.29 -20.44 8.41
C VAL A 85 -21.90 -19.07 8.19
N CYS A 86 -23.15 -19.01 7.71
CA CYS A 86 -23.84 -17.75 7.45
C CYS A 86 -23.82 -16.82 8.67
N ALA A 87 -24.12 -17.34 9.87
CA ALA A 87 -24.09 -16.56 11.10
C ALA A 87 -22.70 -15.96 11.39
N ARG A 88 -21.62 -16.72 11.19
CA ARG A 88 -20.23 -16.24 11.42
C ARG A 88 -19.82 -15.15 10.42
N PHE A 89 -20.32 -15.21 9.20
CA PHE A 89 -20.04 -14.23 8.15
C PHE A 89 -21.04 -13.06 8.09
N GLY A 90 -21.96 -12.97 9.06
CA GLY A 90 -22.96 -11.91 9.15
C GLY A 90 -24.02 -11.96 8.03
N LEU A 91 -24.24 -13.15 7.44
CA LEU A 91 -25.24 -13.37 6.41
C LEU A 91 -26.58 -13.70 7.05
N ALA A 92 -27.67 -13.24 6.43
CA ALA A 92 -28.99 -13.71 6.79
C ALA A 92 -29.03 -15.24 6.66
N ALA A 93 -29.51 -15.92 7.70
CA ALA A 93 -29.72 -17.37 7.61
C ALA A 93 -30.60 -17.66 6.38
N PRO A 94 -30.34 -18.73 5.60
CA PRO A 94 -31.21 -19.12 4.49
C PRO A 94 -32.60 -19.37 5.08
N SER A 95 -33.47 -18.38 4.94
CA SER A 95 -34.79 -18.44 5.55
C SER A 95 -35.64 -19.36 4.70
N ALA A 96 -36.06 -20.48 5.30
CA ALA A 96 -37.26 -21.14 4.81
C ALA A 96 -38.37 -20.09 4.83
N SER A 97 -38.79 -19.66 3.64
CA SER A 97 -39.81 -18.65 3.40
C SER A 97 -41.04 -18.87 4.29
N VAL A 98 -41.23 -17.97 5.25
CA VAL A 98 -42.53 -17.64 5.83
C VAL A 98 -42.60 -16.12 5.89
N ASN A 99 -43.46 -15.56 5.06
CA ASN A 99 -43.65 -14.12 4.85
C ASN A 99 -43.89 -13.33 6.16
N PRO A 100 -43.42 -12.06 6.26
CA PRO A 100 -43.73 -11.19 7.39
C PRO A 100 -44.97 -10.32 7.12
N PRO A 101 -45.72 -9.88 8.15
CA PRO A 101 -46.58 -8.71 8.06
C PRO A 101 -45.87 -7.46 8.60
N LEU A 102 -45.85 -6.40 7.78
CA LEU A 102 -45.63 -5.00 8.19
C LEU A 102 -46.75 -4.52 9.13
N PRO A 103 -46.55 -3.51 10.02
CA PRO A 103 -46.70 -2.07 9.63
C PRO A 103 -45.74 -1.07 10.36
N VAL A 104 -45.15 -0.05 9.71
CA VAL A 104 -45.57 1.36 9.39
C VAL A 104 -45.05 2.45 10.38
N ALA A 105 -44.41 3.49 9.78
CA ALA A 105 -44.20 4.92 10.20
C ALA A 105 -43.22 5.22 11.38
N SER A 106 -42.48 6.34 11.47
CA SER A 106 -42.62 7.69 10.88
C SER A 106 -41.35 8.56 11.06
N ALA A 107 -41.15 9.50 10.14
CA ALA A 107 -40.60 10.88 10.20
C ALA A 107 -39.31 11.21 11.02
N GLU A 108 -38.22 11.64 10.36
CA GLU A 108 -37.77 13.03 10.04
C GLU A 108 -36.88 13.68 11.12
N SER A 109 -35.72 14.21 10.71
CA SER A 109 -35.22 15.55 11.11
C SER A 109 -33.92 15.92 10.38
N ASP A 110 -34.03 16.97 9.56
CA ASP A 110 -32.95 17.78 8.99
C ASP A 110 -32.34 18.72 10.03
N SER A 111 -31.07 19.11 9.87
CA SER A 111 -30.60 20.46 10.22
C SER A 111 -29.26 20.80 9.55
N ILE A 112 -29.35 21.75 8.61
CA ILE A 112 -28.26 22.56 8.06
C ILE A 112 -28.37 23.95 8.71
N SER A 113 -27.25 24.51 9.18
CA SER A 113 -27.11 25.98 9.27
C SER A 113 -25.64 26.43 9.40
N HIS A 114 -25.16 27.12 8.38
CA HIS A 114 -24.20 28.25 8.36
C HIS A 114 -25.05 29.50 7.94
N PRO A 115 -24.62 30.79 7.99
CA PRO A 115 -23.25 31.31 7.97
C PRO A 115 -22.94 32.65 8.73
N ASP A 116 -21.67 33.08 8.61
CA ASP A 116 -21.06 34.44 8.55
C ASP A 116 -21.49 35.58 9.48
N VAL A 117 -20.51 36.22 10.17
CA VAL A 117 -20.39 37.70 10.24
C VAL A 117 -18.93 38.14 10.29
N TYR A 118 -18.68 39.19 9.51
CA TYR A 118 -17.48 39.89 9.11
C TYR A 118 -17.17 41.13 9.99
N GLY A 119 -15.92 41.60 9.97
CA GLY A 119 -15.50 42.94 10.44
C GLY A 119 -14.29 42.89 11.38
N GLY A 120 -13.20 43.64 11.21
CA GLY A 120 -12.90 44.75 10.30
C GLY A 120 -11.75 45.57 10.92
N LEU A 121 -10.67 45.73 10.14
CA LEU A 121 -9.85 46.95 9.93
C LEU A 121 -9.48 47.87 11.10
N ASP A 122 -8.18 48.03 11.35
CA ASP A 122 -7.37 49.25 11.14
C ASP A 122 -5.97 48.97 11.76
N GLY A 123 -4.82 49.35 11.21
CA GLY A 123 -4.52 50.40 10.26
C GLY A 123 -3.26 51.11 10.77
N SER A 124 -2.22 51.19 9.92
CA SER A 124 -1.24 52.29 9.88
C SER A 124 -0.20 52.44 11.02
N ASN A 125 1.07 52.86 10.82
CA ASN A 125 1.76 53.50 9.70
C ASN A 125 3.29 53.56 9.93
N LEU A 126 4.05 53.54 8.82
CA LEU A 126 5.22 54.37 8.44
C LEU A 126 6.46 54.42 9.38
N ALA A 127 7.62 53.82 9.04
CA ALA A 127 8.65 54.23 8.05
C ALA A 127 9.67 55.29 8.60
N PRO A 128 10.77 55.63 7.89
CA PRO A 128 12.13 55.10 8.07
C PRO A 128 13.17 56.20 8.39
N LEU A 129 14.37 55.86 8.87
CA LEU A 129 15.49 56.81 8.91
C LEU A 129 16.87 56.17 8.69
N THR A 130 17.77 57.01 8.22
CA THR A 130 18.84 56.79 7.27
C THR A 130 20.23 57.17 7.82
N HIS A 131 21.27 56.71 7.10
CA HIS A 131 22.63 57.25 6.96
C HIS A 131 23.68 57.00 8.06
N GLY A 132 24.88 56.63 7.61
CA GLY A 132 26.12 56.63 8.39
C GLY A 132 27.30 56.01 7.65
N THR A 133 27.91 56.77 6.74
CA THR A 133 29.15 56.46 5.99
C THR A 133 30.39 56.49 6.90
N GLY A 134 31.36 55.59 6.69
CA GLY A 134 32.66 55.64 7.37
C GLY A 134 33.73 54.68 6.81
N THR A 135 34.38 55.13 5.73
CA THR A 135 35.74 54.83 5.21
C THR A 135 36.73 54.02 6.07
N ALA A 136 37.32 52.95 5.50
CA ALA A 136 38.76 52.79 5.22
C ALA A 136 39.14 51.31 4.89
N ALA A 137 39.73 51.08 3.71
CA ALA A 137 40.62 49.96 3.38
C ALA A 137 42.08 50.37 3.73
N PRO A 138 43.16 49.54 3.64
CA PRO A 138 43.27 48.22 2.97
C PRO A 138 44.09 47.14 3.73
N ALA A 139 43.86 45.87 3.40
CA ALA A 139 44.91 44.83 3.37
C ALA A 139 44.41 43.62 2.56
N GLU A 140 45.17 43.32 1.51
CA GLU A 140 45.22 42.12 0.67
C GLU A 140 45.24 40.84 1.54
N GLU A 141 44.67 39.68 1.21
CA GLU A 141 44.67 38.92 -0.06
C GLU A 141 43.72 37.67 0.08
N PRO A 142 43.58 36.75 -0.89
CA PRO A 142 42.35 36.51 -1.65
C PRO A 142 41.61 35.21 -1.24
N VAL A 143 40.29 35.29 -1.03
CA VAL A 143 39.41 34.11 -1.10
C VAL A 143 38.29 34.39 -2.10
N ILE A 144 38.68 34.18 -3.37
CA ILE A 144 37.89 33.84 -4.54
C ILE A 144 36.36 33.81 -4.30
N PHE A 145 35.75 34.91 -4.74
CA PHE A 145 34.37 35.11 -5.16
C PHE A 145 33.48 33.86 -5.17
N ALA A 146 32.52 33.83 -4.24
CA ALA A 146 31.35 32.97 -4.26
C ALA A 146 30.30 33.41 -5.31
N GLU A 147 30.73 33.81 -6.51
CA GLU A 147 29.83 34.45 -7.47
C GLU A 147 30.13 34.11 -8.93
N GLU A 148 30.34 32.83 -9.29
CA GLU A 148 30.37 32.50 -10.72
C GLU A 148 30.15 31.02 -11.07
N LEU A 149 28.94 30.46 -10.86
CA LEU A 149 28.52 29.24 -11.57
C LEU A 149 27.01 29.20 -11.83
N LYS A 150 26.47 30.25 -12.45
CA LYS A 150 25.16 30.20 -13.14
C LYS A 150 25.32 30.10 -14.67
N SER A 151 26.38 29.45 -15.13
CA SER A 151 26.48 29.02 -16.52
C SER A 151 25.81 27.65 -16.69
N ASP A 152 25.18 27.42 -17.84
CA ASP A 152 24.58 26.12 -18.21
C ASP A 152 25.57 24.95 -18.04
N ALA A 153 26.85 25.21 -18.30
CA ALA A 153 27.94 24.26 -18.06
C ALA A 153 28.12 23.90 -16.58
N GLY A 154 27.99 24.87 -15.66
CA GLY A 154 28.05 24.62 -14.22
C GLY A 154 26.89 23.77 -13.71
N ILE A 155 25.68 24.00 -14.24
CA ILE A 155 24.48 23.22 -13.90
C ILE A 155 24.64 21.76 -14.39
N LYS A 156 25.14 21.55 -15.60
CA LYS A 156 25.40 20.22 -16.17
C LYS A 156 26.46 19.46 -15.37
N ALA A 157 27.57 20.11 -15.01
CA ALA A 157 28.62 19.51 -14.18
C ALA A 157 28.10 19.10 -12.80
N ALA A 158 27.29 19.95 -12.16
CA ALA A 158 26.68 19.63 -10.87
C ALA A 158 25.67 18.46 -10.96
N ALA A 159 24.90 18.38 -12.04
CA ALA A 159 23.99 17.26 -12.28
C ALA A 159 24.76 15.94 -12.43
N GLU A 160 25.90 15.95 -13.11
CA GLU A 160 26.74 14.78 -13.32
C GLU A 160 27.41 14.28 -12.03
N ILE A 161 27.90 15.20 -11.19
CA ILE A 161 28.42 14.86 -9.85
C ILE A 161 27.31 14.21 -9.01
N LYS A 162 26.08 14.73 -9.05
CA LYS A 162 24.95 14.13 -8.33
C LYS A 162 24.57 12.75 -8.87
N ARG A 163 24.68 12.50 -10.18
CA ARG A 163 24.42 11.16 -10.76
C ARG A 163 25.47 10.15 -10.31
N THR A 164 26.74 10.51 -10.40
CA THR A 164 27.84 9.62 -10.01
C THR A 164 27.82 9.31 -8.51
N GLN A 165 27.48 10.29 -7.66
CA GLN A 165 27.28 10.06 -6.24
C GLN A 165 26.12 9.09 -5.97
N ARG A 166 24.97 9.29 -6.61
CA ARG A 166 23.82 8.38 -6.49
C ARG A 166 24.14 6.96 -6.96
N ALA A 167 24.92 6.80 -8.02
CA ALA A 167 25.32 5.48 -8.51
C ALA A 167 26.19 4.74 -7.48
N LYS A 168 27.10 5.45 -6.78
CA LYS A 168 27.92 4.86 -5.71
C LYS A 168 27.09 4.48 -4.49
N GLU A 169 26.15 5.34 -4.09
CA GLU A 169 25.24 5.06 -2.97
C GLU A 169 24.37 3.84 -3.28
N LYS A 170 23.83 3.76 -4.50
CA LYS A 170 23.08 2.60 -4.99
C LYS A 170 23.89 1.30 -4.92
N GLU A 171 25.14 1.34 -5.40
CA GLU A 171 26.02 0.16 -5.35
C GLU A 171 26.29 -0.26 -3.90
N LEU A 172 26.53 0.71 -3.01
CA LEU A 172 26.71 0.45 -1.58
C LEU A 172 25.45 -0.17 -0.95
N THR A 173 24.26 0.34 -1.28
CA THR A 173 22.98 -0.21 -0.82
C THR A 173 22.76 -1.63 -1.32
N ASN A 174 23.03 -1.90 -2.60
CA ASN A 174 22.93 -3.25 -3.16
C ASN A 174 23.93 -4.22 -2.53
N CYS A 175 25.18 -3.79 -2.32
CA CYS A 175 26.19 -4.58 -1.63
C CYS A 175 25.77 -4.90 -0.18
N ALA A 176 25.24 -3.91 0.56
CA ALA A 176 24.76 -4.10 1.92
C ALA A 176 23.56 -5.04 1.98
N LEU A 177 22.62 -4.91 1.05
CA LEU A 177 21.45 -5.76 0.92
C LEU A 177 21.84 -7.21 0.60
N HIS A 178 22.77 -7.40 -0.35
CA HIS A 178 23.31 -8.71 -0.67
C HIS A 178 24.02 -9.35 0.54
N ALA A 179 24.81 -8.59 1.28
CA ALA A 179 25.47 -9.05 2.50
C ALA A 179 24.45 -9.43 3.59
N TYR A 180 23.37 -8.66 3.72
CA TYR A 180 22.27 -8.97 4.65
C TYR A 180 21.59 -10.30 4.31
N TYR A 181 21.22 -10.52 3.04
CA TYR A 181 20.57 -11.75 2.59
C TYR A 181 21.50 -12.98 2.60
N SER A 182 22.79 -12.76 2.35
CA SER A 182 23.81 -13.83 2.35
C SER A 182 24.29 -14.18 3.77
N SER A 183 24.00 -13.34 4.76
CA SER A 183 24.38 -13.60 6.14
C SER A 183 23.59 -14.77 6.73
N SER A 184 24.25 -15.62 7.50
CA SER A 184 23.58 -16.71 8.22
C SER A 184 22.53 -16.22 9.22
N ALA A 185 22.56 -14.92 9.59
CA ALA A 185 21.50 -14.26 10.35
C ALA A 185 20.15 -14.26 9.61
N TYR A 186 20.14 -14.16 8.28
CA TYR A 186 18.92 -14.27 7.47
C TYR A 186 18.45 -15.73 7.32
N ALA A 187 19.39 -16.69 7.23
CA ALA A 187 19.07 -18.12 7.11
C ALA A 187 18.64 -18.77 8.43
N ASN A 188 19.18 -18.33 9.58
CA ASN A 188 18.91 -18.91 10.90
C ASN A 188 17.76 -18.22 11.66
N THR A 189 17.16 -17.15 11.12
CA THR A 189 15.98 -16.49 11.70
C THR A 189 14.69 -17.21 11.31
N ALA A 190 14.63 -18.53 11.56
CA ALA A 190 13.35 -19.22 11.74
C ALA A 190 12.62 -18.74 13.02
N SER A 191 13.30 -17.95 13.87
CA SER A 191 12.79 -17.43 15.15
C SER A 191 12.85 -15.89 15.28
N GLY A 192 13.25 -15.15 14.22
CA GLY A 192 13.19 -13.69 14.22
C GLY A 192 11.74 -13.23 14.05
N THR A 193 11.25 -12.35 14.91
CA THR A 193 9.83 -11.90 14.90
C THR A 193 9.40 -11.52 13.48
N LEU A 194 8.33 -12.13 12.99
CA LEU A 194 7.72 -11.96 11.67
C LEU A 194 7.64 -10.48 11.19
N TRP A 195 7.53 -9.56 12.16
CA TRP A 195 7.57 -8.11 12.00
C TRP A 195 8.86 -7.56 11.39
N ASP A 196 10.03 -8.08 11.78
CA ASP A 196 11.34 -7.59 11.31
C ASP A 196 11.53 -7.89 9.82
N ARG A 197 11.11 -9.09 9.39
CA ARG A 197 11.10 -9.47 7.97
C ARG A 197 10.11 -8.64 7.15
N SER A 198 8.95 -8.32 7.71
CA SER A 198 7.95 -7.49 7.04
C SER A 198 8.45 -6.06 6.84
N MET A 199 9.05 -5.45 7.87
CA MET A 199 9.62 -4.10 7.79
C MET A 199 10.78 -4.02 6.80
N ALA A 200 11.68 -5.02 6.79
CA ALA A 200 12.77 -5.07 5.83
C ALA A 200 12.26 -5.16 4.38
N ASN A 201 11.27 -6.01 4.12
CA ASN A 201 10.66 -6.11 2.79
C ASN A 201 9.98 -4.80 2.37
N GLU A 202 9.32 -4.11 3.29
CA GLU A 202 8.65 -2.84 2.99
C GLU A 202 9.66 -1.72 2.69
N ALA A 203 10.73 -1.63 3.47
CA ALA A 203 11.83 -0.70 3.21
C ALA A 203 12.47 -0.93 1.83
N ILE A 204 12.63 -2.20 1.43
CA ILE A 204 13.19 -2.53 0.11
C ILE A 204 12.26 -2.09 -1.01
N LYS A 205 10.94 -2.30 -0.87
CA LYS A 205 9.98 -1.82 -1.87
C LYS A 205 10.00 -0.30 -2.01
N GLU A 206 10.10 0.42 -0.90
CA GLU A 206 10.17 1.88 -0.93
C GLU A 206 11.45 2.36 -1.63
N VAL A 207 12.60 1.73 -1.36
CA VAL A 207 13.85 2.01 -2.10
C VAL A 207 13.67 1.75 -3.60
N GLN A 208 13.11 0.60 -3.98
CA GLN A 208 12.87 0.26 -5.39
C GLN A 208 11.92 1.24 -6.10
N LYS A 209 10.88 1.68 -5.39
CA LYS A 209 9.91 2.66 -5.89
C LYS A 209 10.56 4.02 -6.12
N GLU A 210 11.40 4.47 -5.19
CA GLU A 210 12.14 5.72 -5.37
C GLU A 210 13.15 5.62 -6.52
N GLU A 211 13.85 4.48 -6.66
CA GLU A 211 14.74 4.23 -7.80
C GLU A 211 13.99 4.30 -9.14
N TYR A 212 12.83 3.66 -9.23
CA TYR A 212 11.98 3.72 -10.42
C TYR A 212 11.55 5.16 -10.72
N SER A 213 11.10 5.89 -9.69
CA SER A 213 10.71 7.29 -9.83
C SER A 213 11.87 8.16 -10.32
N GLN A 214 13.09 7.92 -9.83
CA GLN A 214 14.26 8.67 -10.26
C GLN A 214 14.68 8.31 -11.68
N SER A 215 14.63 7.04 -12.05
CA SER A 215 14.89 6.58 -13.43
C SER A 215 13.94 7.23 -14.43
N LEU A 216 12.66 7.34 -14.08
CA LEU A 216 11.66 8.04 -14.91
C LEU A 216 11.98 9.53 -15.06
N ARG A 217 12.36 10.20 -13.97
CA ARG A 217 12.78 11.62 -14.01
C ARG A 217 14.00 11.83 -14.92
N ASP A 218 14.99 10.94 -14.81
CA ASP A 218 16.20 11.00 -15.64
C ASP A 218 15.87 10.73 -17.11
N PHE A 219 14.98 9.76 -17.41
CA PHE A 219 14.50 9.50 -18.78
C PHE A 219 13.79 10.71 -19.40
N ILE A 220 12.86 11.33 -18.67
CA ILE A 220 12.12 12.51 -19.16
C ILE A 220 13.08 13.67 -19.42
N ALA A 221 14.05 13.91 -18.51
CA ALA A 221 15.03 14.97 -18.68
C ALA A 221 15.90 14.75 -19.93
N THR A 222 16.35 13.52 -20.17
CA THR A 222 17.09 13.15 -21.37
C THR A 222 16.26 13.37 -22.63
N TYR A 223 15.02 12.87 -22.66
CA TYR A 223 14.10 13.03 -23.80
C TYR A 223 13.85 14.49 -24.16
N ILE A 224 13.57 15.34 -23.16
CA ILE A 224 13.39 16.79 -23.36
C ILE A 224 14.66 17.41 -23.93
N SER A 225 15.85 17.04 -23.43
CA SER A 225 17.12 17.61 -23.88
C SER A 225 17.47 17.25 -25.33
N GLU A 226 17.16 16.02 -25.76
CA GLU A 226 17.39 15.54 -27.13
C GLU A 226 16.43 16.19 -28.12
N ASN A 227 15.15 16.29 -27.75
CA ASN A 227 14.14 16.91 -28.61
C ASN A 227 14.28 18.43 -28.68
N SER A 228 14.78 19.09 -27.62
CA SER A 228 15.01 20.54 -27.64
C SER A 228 16.21 20.93 -28.51
N GLN A 229 17.19 20.05 -28.69
CA GLN A 229 18.33 20.27 -29.60
C GLN A 229 17.95 20.08 -31.08
N SER A 230 16.93 19.26 -31.35
CA SER A 230 16.46 18.94 -32.70
C SER A 230 15.53 20.01 -33.31
N MET A 231 15.19 21.06 -32.56
CA MET A 231 14.31 22.16 -33.00
C MET A 231 15.01 23.52 -33.19
N SER A 232 16.35 23.57 -33.14
CA SER A 232 17.09 24.77 -33.58
C SER A 232 17.26 24.74 -35.11
N PRO A 233 16.73 25.73 -35.86
CA PRO A 233 16.87 25.83 -37.31
C PRO A 233 18.29 26.21 -37.77
#